data_AF-A0A1N6EB82-F1
#
_entry.id   AF-A0A1N6EB82-F1
#
_cell.length_a   1.000
_cell.length_b   1.000
_cell.length_c   1.000
_cell.angle_alpha   90.00
_cell.angle_beta   90.00
_cell.angle_gamma   90.00
#
_symmetry.space_group_name_H-M   'P 1'
#
loop_
_entity.id
_entity.type
_entity.pdbx_description
1 polymer ?
#
loop_
_entity_poly.entity_id
_entity_poly.type
_entity_poly.pdbx_seq_one_letter_code
_entity_poly.pdbx_strand_id
1 'polypeptide(L)'
;MKSIAPYWLNNILGKLLRISAILSIVLCCYSMAIAFEAPKAILMMELTKKPVAFDHVPHAELECVQCHHMVEGRQSFQMCSACHQAKDKKAENSYYKVIHNKKTANPEMSTCITCHKEIAGKDKKKRKALTGCKKSKCHE
;
A
#
# COMPACT_ATOMS: atom_id res chain seq x y z
N MET A 1 -49.92 -36.25 2.86
CA MET A 1 -49.74 -35.86 4.28
C MET A 1 -48.80 -34.67 4.35
N LYS A 2 -49.27 -33.49 4.78
CA LYS A 2 -48.39 -32.34 5.07
C LYS A 2 -48.03 -32.39 6.56
N SER A 3 -46.75 -32.56 6.86
CA SER A 3 -46.23 -32.53 8.23
C SER A 3 -46.40 -31.12 8.81
N ILE A 4 -47.14 -30.99 9.91
CA ILE A 4 -47.32 -29.73 10.63
C ILE A 4 -46.31 -29.72 11.77
N ALA A 5 -45.13 -29.13 11.54
CA ALA A 5 -44.13 -28.97 12.59
C ALA A 5 -44.72 -28.08 13.72
N PRO A 6 -44.58 -28.47 14.99
CA PRO A 6 -45.25 -27.79 16.09
C PRO A 6 -44.64 -26.40 16.33
N TYR A 7 -45.48 -25.41 16.66
CA TYR A 7 -45.15 -23.97 16.69
C TYR A 7 -43.88 -23.61 17.49
N TRP A 8 -43.62 -24.29 18.62
CA TRP A 8 -42.41 -24.12 19.42
C TRP A 8 -41.11 -24.51 18.69
N LEU A 9 -41.16 -25.52 17.79
CA LEU A 9 -40.03 -25.97 17.00
C LEU A 9 -39.67 -24.93 15.93
N ASN A 10 -40.68 -24.30 15.31
CA ASN A 10 -40.48 -23.21 14.35
C ASN A 10 -39.91 -21.94 15.03
N ASN A 11 -40.29 -21.70 16.29
CA ASN A 11 -39.79 -20.55 17.07
C ASN A 11 -38.34 -20.76 17.53
N ILE A 12 -37.98 -21.98 17.96
CA ILE A 12 -36.59 -22.34 18.30
C ILE A 12 -35.71 -22.30 17.04
N LEU A 13 -36.18 -22.87 15.92
CA LEU A 13 -35.45 -22.87 14.65
C LEU A 13 -35.25 -21.44 14.12
N GLY A 14 -36.27 -20.57 14.25
CA GLY A 14 -36.18 -19.15 13.89
C GLY A 14 -35.21 -18.35 14.75
N LYS A 15 -35.14 -18.63 16.07
CA LYS A 15 -34.15 -18.00 16.97
C LYS A 15 -32.73 -18.46 16.65
N LEU A 16 -32.52 -19.75 16.38
CA LEU A 16 -31.22 -20.30 15.98
C LEU A 16 -30.75 -19.73 14.63
N LEU A 17 -31.66 -19.56 13.66
CA LEU A 17 -31.34 -18.92 12.38
C LEU A 17 -30.86 -17.47 12.55
N ARG A 18 -31.52 -16.70 13.43
CA ARG A 18 -31.16 -15.31 13.71
C ARG A 18 -29.81 -15.18 14.42
N ILE A 19 -29.54 -16.06 15.40
CA ILE A 19 -28.26 -16.09 16.11
C ILE A 19 -27.13 -16.48 15.15
N SER A 20 -27.36 -17.46 14.26
CA SER A 20 -26.39 -17.84 13.23
C SER A 20 -26.10 -16.69 12.27
N ALA A 21 -27.11 -15.93 11.85
CA ALA A 21 -26.91 -14.79 10.95
C ALA A 21 -26.08 -13.67 11.59
N ILE A 22 -26.34 -13.37 12.87
CA ILE A 22 -25.58 -12.35 13.62
C ILE A 22 -24.13 -12.81 13.82
N LEU A 23 -23.92 -14.08 14.18
CA LEU A 23 -22.57 -14.63 14.38
C LEU A 23 -21.74 -14.62 13.08
N SER A 24 -22.37 -14.93 11.93
CA SER A 24 -21.72 -14.85 10.62
C SER A 24 -21.35 -13.41 10.22
N ILE A 25 -22.18 -12.43 10.57
CA ILE A 25 -21.89 -11.01 10.31
C ILE A 25 -20.73 -10.52 11.20
N VAL A 26 -20.74 -10.87 12.49
CA VAL A 26 -19.67 -10.50 13.43
C VAL A 26 -18.32 -11.12 13.02
N LEU A 27 -18.32 -12.38 12.58
CA LEU A 27 -17.11 -13.04 12.08
C LEU A 27 -16.59 -12.42 10.77
N CYS A 28 -17.49 -12.01 9.87
CA CYS A 28 -17.13 -11.33 8.62
C CYS A 28 -16.51 -9.95 8.88
N CYS A 29 -16.97 -9.22 9.90
CA CYS A 29 -16.41 -7.93 10.28
C CYS A 29 -15.05 -8.04 10.99
N TYR A 30 -14.78 -9.14 11.71
CA TYR A 30 -13.51 -9.31 12.44
C TYR A 30 -12.30 -9.48 11.51
N SER A 31 -12.48 -10.08 10.34
CA SER A 31 -11.40 -10.32 9.36
C SER A 31 -10.91 -9.07 8.62
N MET A 32 -11.59 -7.92 8.76
CA MET A 32 -11.23 -6.67 8.06
C MET A 32 -10.27 -5.75 8.83
N ALA A 33 -9.86 -6.10 10.05
CA ALA A 33 -9.20 -5.14 10.96
C ALA A 33 -7.70 -5.37 11.21
N ILE A 34 -6.95 -5.96 10.26
CA ILE A 34 -5.48 -5.95 10.34
C ILE A 34 -4.96 -4.74 9.56
N ALA A 35 -4.94 -3.57 10.21
CA ALA A 35 -4.22 -2.42 9.70
C ALA A 35 -2.72 -2.63 9.96
N PHE A 36 -1.90 -2.70 8.91
CA PHE A 36 -0.45 -2.68 9.04
C PHE A 36 0.00 -1.27 9.40
N GLU A 37 0.58 -1.08 10.58
CA GLU A 37 1.13 0.21 10.99
C GLU A 37 2.41 0.51 10.21
N ALA A 38 2.51 1.72 9.67
CA ALA A 38 3.73 2.18 9.02
C ALA A 38 4.87 2.34 10.05
N PRO A 39 6.11 1.97 9.70
CA PRO A 39 7.27 2.18 10.56
C PRO A 39 7.44 3.65 10.94
N LYS A 40 7.58 3.94 12.24
CA LYS A 40 7.91 5.29 12.74
C LYS A 40 9.39 5.65 12.58
N ALA A 41 10.23 4.64 12.38
CA ALA A 41 11.67 4.83 12.16
C ALA A 41 11.95 5.19 10.70
N ILE A 42 12.98 6.02 10.49
CA ILE A 42 13.56 6.26 9.17
C ILE A 42 14.24 4.96 8.71
N LEU A 43 13.86 4.47 7.54
CA LEU A 43 14.40 3.27 6.93
C LEU A 43 15.40 3.60 5.83
N MET A 44 16.42 2.76 5.68
CA MET A 44 17.44 2.96 4.66
C MET A 44 17.16 2.09 3.42
N MET A 45 17.14 2.74 2.25
CA MET A 45 17.01 2.10 0.94
C MET A 45 18.41 1.80 0.37
N GLU A 46 18.96 0.64 0.68
CA GLU A 46 20.40 0.36 0.52
C GLU A 46 20.79 -0.57 -0.64
N LEU A 47 19.87 -0.89 -1.56
CA LEU A 47 20.20 -1.77 -2.69
C LEU A 47 21.33 -1.20 -3.58
N THR A 48 21.52 0.12 -3.58
CA THR A 48 22.53 0.79 -4.41
C THR A 48 23.65 1.38 -3.57
N LYS A 49 24.77 1.72 -4.23
CA LYS A 49 25.90 2.44 -3.61
C LYS A 49 25.56 3.86 -3.13
N LYS A 50 24.34 4.34 -3.38
CA LYS A 50 23.83 5.65 -2.95
C LYS A 50 22.56 5.41 -2.12
N PRO A 51 22.70 5.07 -0.84
CA PRO A 51 21.55 4.82 0.01
C PRO A 51 20.71 6.09 0.16
N VAL A 52 19.40 5.92 0.30
CA VAL A 52 18.44 6.99 0.54
C VAL A 52 17.67 6.67 1.82
N ALA A 53 17.57 7.65 2.71
CA ALA A 53 16.71 7.56 3.89
C ALA A 53 15.25 7.80 3.48
N PHE A 54 14.35 6.89 3.87
CA PHE A 54 12.92 7.00 3.66
C PHE A 54 12.20 7.11 5.01
N ASP A 55 11.37 8.13 5.15
CA ASP A 55 10.58 8.42 6.33
C ASP A 55 9.09 8.31 5.99
N HIS A 56 8.34 7.48 6.71
CA HIS A 56 6.90 7.33 6.48
C HIS A 56 6.09 8.51 7.05
N VAL A 57 6.62 9.24 8.03
CA VAL A 57 5.91 10.36 8.68
C VAL A 57 5.45 11.43 7.67
N PRO A 58 6.31 11.96 6.77
CA PRO A 58 5.87 12.93 5.76
C PRO A 58 4.97 12.33 4.66
N HIS A 59 4.77 11.02 4.63
CA HIS A 59 3.94 10.31 3.66
C HIS A 59 2.65 9.74 4.29
N ALA A 60 2.33 10.08 5.53
CA ALA A 60 1.22 9.49 6.29
C ALA A 60 -0.17 9.74 5.68
N GLU A 61 -0.32 10.77 4.85
CA GLU A 61 -1.56 11.08 4.13
C GLU A 61 -1.69 10.32 2.79
N LEU A 62 -0.67 9.57 2.37
CA LEU A 62 -0.73 8.75 1.16
C LEU A 62 -1.28 7.36 1.48
N GLU A 63 -2.17 6.89 0.60
CA GLU A 63 -2.64 5.51 0.65
C GLU A 63 -1.47 4.54 0.49
N CYS A 64 -1.36 3.52 1.35
CA CYS A 64 -0.23 2.59 1.33
C CYS A 64 -0.02 1.97 -0.05
N VAL A 65 -1.10 1.69 -0.77
CA VAL A 65 -1.10 1.05 -2.10
C VAL A 65 -0.47 1.90 -3.20
N GLN A 66 -0.28 3.21 -2.99
CA GLN A 66 0.41 4.07 -3.95
C GLN A 66 1.91 3.74 -4.06
N CYS A 67 2.50 3.17 -3.00
CA CYS A 67 3.88 2.68 -2.96
C CYS A 67 3.94 1.14 -2.83
N HIS A 68 3.20 0.59 -1.88
CA HIS A 68 2.99 -0.86 -1.68
C HIS A 68 1.89 -1.38 -2.60
N HIS A 69 2.12 -1.25 -3.90
CA HIS A 69 1.16 -1.63 -4.91
C HIS A 69 0.79 -3.12 -4.83
N MET A 70 -0.39 -3.45 -5.35
CA MET A 70 -0.84 -4.83 -5.43
C MET A 70 0.12 -5.65 -6.32
N VAL A 71 0.44 -6.86 -5.88
CA VAL A 71 1.20 -7.85 -6.63
C VAL A 71 0.28 -9.05 -6.81
N GLU A 72 -0.07 -9.36 -8.06
CA GLU A 72 -1.00 -10.46 -8.39
C GLU A 72 -2.34 -10.36 -7.63
N GLY A 73 -2.83 -9.13 -7.46
CA GLY A 73 -4.09 -8.84 -6.76
C GLY A 73 -4.02 -8.94 -5.23
N ARG A 74 -2.81 -9.08 -4.64
CA ARG A 74 -2.61 -9.14 -3.19
C ARG A 74 -1.79 -7.96 -2.69
N GLN A 75 -2.07 -7.52 -1.47
CA GLN A 75 -1.24 -6.54 -0.78
C GLN A 75 0.15 -7.11 -0.53
N SER A 76 1.19 -6.29 -0.75
CA SER A 76 2.57 -6.67 -0.50
C SER A 76 3.33 -5.54 0.18
N PHE A 77 3.87 -5.84 1.36
CA PHE A 77 4.73 -4.94 2.13
C PHE A 77 6.21 -5.35 2.08
N GLN A 78 6.59 -6.24 1.15
CA GLN A 78 7.99 -6.59 0.96
C GLN A 78 8.80 -5.38 0.51
N MET A 79 10.10 -5.40 0.82
CA MET A 79 11.03 -4.39 0.31
C MET A 79 10.98 -4.36 -1.21
N CYS A 80 11.01 -3.16 -1.82
CA CYS A 80 10.99 -3.04 -3.27
C CYS A 80 12.18 -3.79 -3.92
N SER A 81 13.30 -3.88 -3.20
CA SER A 81 14.50 -4.62 -3.60
C SER A 81 14.31 -6.13 -3.64
N ALA A 82 13.24 -6.70 -3.09
CA ALA A 82 12.95 -8.13 -3.24
C ALA A 82 12.51 -8.46 -4.68
N CYS A 83 11.85 -7.53 -5.39
CA CYS A 83 11.30 -7.77 -6.73
C CYS A 83 11.96 -6.90 -7.81
N HIS A 84 12.28 -5.64 -7.50
CA HIS A 84 12.86 -4.70 -8.45
C HIS A 84 14.38 -4.73 -8.37
N GLN A 85 15.01 -5.69 -9.04
CA GLN A 85 16.46 -5.96 -8.93
C GLN A 85 17.20 -5.87 -10.27
N ALA A 86 16.53 -5.49 -11.35
CA ALA A 86 17.17 -5.48 -12.65
C ALA A 86 18.36 -4.51 -12.69
N LYS A 87 19.49 -4.99 -13.21
CA LYS A 87 20.73 -4.21 -13.37
C LYS A 87 20.58 -3.14 -14.44
N ASP A 88 19.85 -3.44 -15.51
CA ASP A 88 19.51 -2.44 -16.52
C ASP A 88 18.50 -1.45 -15.94
N LYS A 89 18.89 -0.17 -15.93
CA LYS A 89 18.08 0.91 -15.40
C LYS A 89 16.77 1.12 -16.16
N LYS A 90 16.64 0.64 -17.41
CA LYS A 90 15.46 0.82 -18.26
C LYS A 90 14.44 -0.32 -18.16
N ALA A 91 14.84 -1.48 -17.66
CA ALA A 91 13.96 -2.62 -17.47
C ALA A 91 12.77 -2.27 -16.57
N GLU A 92 11.62 -2.92 -16.77
CA GLU A 92 10.41 -2.62 -15.99
C GLU A 92 10.59 -2.89 -14.50
N ASN A 93 11.27 -3.97 -14.12
CA ASN A 93 11.61 -4.30 -12.74
C ASN A 93 12.95 -3.70 -12.28
N SER A 94 13.37 -2.57 -12.87
CA SER A 94 14.56 -1.82 -12.44
C SER A 94 14.27 -1.05 -11.15
N TYR A 95 15.09 -1.27 -10.12
CA TYR A 95 15.04 -0.48 -8.89
C TYR A 95 15.14 1.02 -9.15
N TYR A 96 16.03 1.40 -10.08
CA TYR A 96 16.20 2.80 -10.45
C TYR A 96 14.94 3.37 -11.11
N LYS A 97 14.31 2.60 -12.01
CA LYS A 97 13.14 3.06 -12.77
C LYS A 97 11.94 3.25 -11.87
N VAL A 98 11.64 2.30 -10.99
CA VAL A 98 10.47 2.38 -10.11
C VAL A 98 10.54 3.53 -9.11
N ILE A 99 11.74 4.06 -8.85
CA ILE A 99 11.95 5.24 -7.99
C ILE A 99 12.01 6.55 -8.80
N HIS A 100 12.72 6.56 -9.93
CA HIS A 100 13.10 7.80 -10.62
C HIS A 100 12.31 8.10 -11.88
N ASN A 101 11.49 7.16 -12.37
CA ASN A 101 10.77 7.40 -13.61
C ASN A 101 9.81 8.56 -13.44
N LYS A 102 9.73 9.40 -14.46
CA LYS A 102 8.93 10.63 -14.46
C LYS A 102 7.47 10.40 -14.83
N LYS A 103 7.14 9.15 -15.16
CA LYS A 103 5.83 8.67 -15.58
C LYS A 103 5.68 7.26 -15.01
N THR A 104 4.49 6.91 -14.58
CA THR A 104 4.14 5.53 -14.25
C THR A 104 3.24 4.97 -15.35
N ALA A 105 3.32 3.67 -15.58
CA ALA A 105 2.43 2.99 -16.53
C ALA A 105 1.06 2.70 -15.90
N ASN A 106 1.02 2.54 -14.57
CA ASN A 106 -0.21 2.40 -13.80
C ASN A 106 -0.49 3.71 -13.03
N PRO A 107 -1.64 4.38 -13.26
CA PRO A 107 -2.01 5.60 -12.54
C PRO A 107 -2.25 5.42 -11.04
N GLU A 108 -2.50 4.20 -10.58
CA GLU A 108 -2.65 3.88 -9.14
C GLU A 108 -1.30 3.77 -8.42
N MET A 109 -0.20 3.72 -9.18
CA MET A 109 1.16 3.65 -8.65
C MET A 109 1.88 4.97 -8.90
N SER A 110 2.65 5.42 -7.91
CA SER A 110 3.55 6.56 -8.05
C SER A 110 4.99 6.12 -7.85
N THR A 111 5.90 6.70 -8.63
CA THR A 111 7.31 6.72 -8.23
C THR A 111 7.52 7.88 -7.26
N CYS A 112 8.64 7.87 -6.53
CA CYS A 112 9.02 9.02 -5.71
C CYS A 112 9.04 10.30 -6.55
N ILE A 113 9.58 10.24 -7.78
CA ILE A 113 9.73 11.42 -8.64
C ILE A 113 8.43 11.87 -9.29
N THR A 114 7.46 11.00 -9.57
CA THR A 114 6.16 11.45 -10.10
C THR A 114 5.42 12.29 -9.06
N CYS A 115 5.23 11.74 -7.85
CA CYS A 115 4.53 12.43 -6.78
C CYS A 115 5.28 13.70 -6.32
N HIS A 116 6.59 13.63 -6.11
CA HIS A 116 7.37 14.80 -5.68
C HIS A 116 7.34 15.96 -6.67
N LYS A 117 7.19 15.69 -7.97
CA LYS A 117 7.02 16.76 -8.97
C LYS A 117 5.67 17.44 -8.84
N GLU A 118 4.62 16.68 -8.58
CA GLU A 118 3.26 17.20 -8.38
C GLU A 118 3.22 18.08 -7.14
N ILE A 119 3.73 17.56 -6.01
CA ILE A 119 3.84 18.30 -4.74
C ILE A 119 4.71 19.56 -4.90
N ALA A 120 5.82 19.47 -5.63
CA ALA A 120 6.70 20.61 -5.84
C ALA A 120 6.12 21.67 -6.80
N GLY A 121 5.30 21.24 -7.77
CA GLY A 121 4.72 22.11 -8.79
C GLY A 121 5.75 23.05 -9.45
N LYS A 122 5.51 24.36 -9.33
CA LYS A 122 6.38 25.43 -9.84
C LYS A 122 7.34 26.02 -8.78
N ASP A 123 7.24 25.60 -7.52
CA ASP A 123 8.09 26.12 -6.45
C ASP A 123 9.53 25.64 -6.64
N LYS A 124 10.44 26.57 -6.92
CA LYS A 124 11.86 26.27 -7.19
C LYS A 124 12.56 25.62 -6.00
N LYS A 125 12.24 26.02 -4.76
CA LYS A 125 12.84 25.46 -3.54
C LYS A 125 12.34 24.03 -3.34
N LYS A 126 11.03 23.79 -3.44
CA LYS A 126 10.47 22.43 -3.35
C LYS A 126 10.98 21.53 -4.47
N ARG A 127 11.06 22.03 -5.71
CA ARG A 127 11.62 21.26 -6.84
C ARG A 127 13.07 20.86 -6.57
N LYS A 128 13.90 21.77 -6.05
CA LYS A 128 15.27 21.44 -5.67
C LYS A 128 15.31 20.40 -4.55
N ALA A 129 14.51 20.58 -3.51
CA ALA A 129 14.48 19.70 -2.35
C ALA A 129 13.94 18.29 -2.64
N LEU A 130 12.89 18.16 -3.47
CA LEU A 130 12.15 16.91 -3.66
C LEU A 130 12.49 16.18 -4.96
N THR A 131 13.01 16.88 -5.98
CA THR A 131 13.26 16.30 -7.32
C THR A 131 14.71 16.44 -7.79
N GLY A 132 15.56 17.10 -6.99
CA GLY A 132 16.96 17.30 -7.33
C GLY A 132 17.76 15.99 -7.26
N CYS A 133 18.63 15.76 -8.26
CA CYS A 133 19.50 14.58 -8.28
C CYS A 133 20.69 14.65 -7.29
N LYS A 134 20.95 15.84 -6.71
CA LYS A 134 22.02 16.14 -5.75
C LYS A 134 21.62 17.35 -4.91
N LYS A 135 22.13 17.49 -3.68
CA LYS A 135 21.72 18.53 -2.72
C LYS A 135 20.19 18.60 -2.61
N SER A 136 19.57 17.45 -2.42
CA SER A 136 18.13 17.26 -2.23
C SER A 136 17.92 16.41 -0.99
N LYS A 137 16.68 16.35 -0.50
CA LYS A 137 16.35 15.57 0.71
C LYS A 137 16.58 14.05 0.56
N CYS A 138 16.72 13.55 -0.66
CA CYS A 138 17.03 12.14 -0.93
C CYS A 138 18.53 11.91 -1.19
N HIS A 139 19.17 12.84 -1.91
CA HIS A 139 20.57 12.77 -2.29
C HIS A 139 21.26 14.09 -1.92
N GLU A 140 21.75 14.16 -0.69
CA GLU A 140 22.48 15.32 -0.18
C GLU A 140 23.81 15.56 -0.94
#